data_AF-A0A8D8KMW9-F1
#
_entry.id   AF-A0A8D8KMW9-F1
#
_cell.length_a   1.000
_cell.length_b   1.000
_cell.length_c   1.000
_cell.angle_alpha   90.00
_cell.angle_beta   90.00
_cell.angle_gamma   90.00
#
_symmetry.space_group_name_H-M   'P 1'
#
loop_
_entity.id
_entity.type
_entity.pdbx_description
1 polymer ?
#
loop_
_entity_poly.entity_id
_entity_poly.type
_entity_poly.pdbx_seq_one_letter_code
_entity_poly.pdbx_strand_id
1 'polypeptide(L)'
;LQSKWFMSYPPSKQILTFKIRSAEASYCASQQISPKKSPMDTDVIQKLALAVDPPDEDFDPDLQPETGEQYLQKVMYERKKCPSVVVVRPSPKRRLQASGSGIVPASSVRNRAHRMLIPTKEWEAMQIQKFAELRDTITGYRNSAQYQENLQRTQIFLCFENRKQLHEYCANNQPFVRILLSIPQRNLEILLEYLFEWLQGDGESQQEETGGTVAAASSEWITQW
;
A
#
# COMPACT_ATOMS: atom_id res chain seq x y z
N LEU A 1 7.83 -45.13 35.68
CA LEU A 1 6.91 -44.84 36.81
C LEU A 1 6.70 -43.32 36.79
N GLN A 2 5.63 -42.81 36.15
CA GLN A 2 4.26 -42.63 36.71
C GLN A 2 4.27 -41.69 37.93
N SER A 3 3.44 -40.63 37.99
CA SER A 3 2.04 -40.47 37.51
C SER A 3 1.82 -39.02 36.98
N LYS A 4 0.91 -38.68 36.04
CA LYS A 4 -0.59 -38.75 36.03
C LYS A 4 -1.20 -38.19 37.34
N TRP A 5 -2.21 -37.32 37.40
CA TRP A 5 -3.54 -37.22 36.76
C TRP A 5 -4.05 -35.75 36.89
N PHE A 6 -5.02 -35.15 36.16
CA PHE A 6 -5.85 -35.51 34.98
C PHE A 6 -6.32 -34.21 34.24
N MET A 7 -7.43 -34.24 33.48
CA MET A 7 -8.04 -33.10 32.76
C MET A 7 -9.05 -32.27 33.58
N SER A 8 -9.22 -30.99 33.21
CA SER A 8 -10.52 -30.31 33.24
C SER A 8 -10.60 -29.18 32.19
N TYR A 9 -11.41 -29.39 31.14
CA TYR A 9 -12.13 -28.36 30.39
C TYR A 9 -13.48 -28.13 31.12
N PRO A 10 -14.26 -27.02 30.94
CA PRO A 10 -14.39 -26.18 29.73
C PRO A 10 -14.62 -24.67 30.11
N PRO A 11 -15.45 -23.82 29.44
CA PRO A 11 -15.98 -23.79 28.06
C PRO A 11 -15.82 -22.41 27.34
N SER A 12 -16.44 -22.31 26.15
CA SER A 12 -17.04 -21.10 25.56
C SER A 12 -16.19 -20.11 24.77
N LYS A 13 -16.09 -20.42 23.46
CA LYS A 13 -16.63 -19.58 22.36
C LYS A 13 -16.83 -18.08 22.67
N GLN A 14 -16.07 -17.22 21.98
CA GLN A 14 -16.66 -16.02 21.39
C GLN A 14 -16.33 -15.94 19.89
N ILE A 15 -17.35 -16.14 19.08
CA ILE A 15 -17.33 -15.86 17.65
C ILE A 15 -17.65 -14.37 17.52
N LEU A 16 -16.69 -13.57 17.03
CA LEU A 16 -16.92 -12.16 16.71
C LEU A 16 -17.80 -12.04 15.45
N THR A 17 -19.10 -12.25 15.64
CA THR A 17 -20.11 -11.94 14.64
C THR A 17 -20.27 -10.43 14.54
N PHE A 18 -19.84 -9.84 13.43
CA PHE A 18 -20.16 -8.45 13.10
C PHE A 18 -21.67 -8.32 12.86
N LYS A 19 -22.40 -7.87 13.88
CA LYS A 19 -23.83 -7.63 13.80
C LYS A 19 -24.05 -6.17 13.41
N ILE A 20 -24.24 -5.92 12.12
CA ILE A 20 -24.63 -4.59 11.60
C ILE A 20 -25.96 -4.23 12.27
N ARG A 21 -25.92 -3.25 13.17
CA ARG A 21 -27.10 -2.79 13.91
C ARG A 21 -27.79 -1.72 13.08
N SER A 22 -28.78 -2.14 12.30
CA SER A 22 -29.76 -1.21 11.75
C SER A 22 -30.41 -0.45 12.92
N ALA A 23 -30.36 0.88 12.87
CA ALA A 23 -31.02 1.75 13.84
C ALA A 23 -32.22 2.40 13.15
N GLU A 24 -33.40 1.81 13.34
CA GLU A 24 -34.66 2.43 12.92
C GLU A 24 -34.91 3.68 13.77
N ALA A 25 -35.23 4.79 13.10
CA ALA A 25 -35.59 6.04 13.76
C ALA A 25 -37.06 6.03 14.18
N SER A 26 -37.35 6.42 15.42
CA SER A 26 -38.74 6.59 15.91
C SER A 26 -38.90 7.81 16.82
N TYR A 27 -39.08 8.96 16.16
CA TYR A 27 -40.06 10.03 16.41
C TYR A 27 -40.11 10.85 17.74
N CYS A 28 -40.72 12.03 17.61
CA CYS A 28 -40.98 13.10 18.61
C CYS A 28 -39.76 13.94 19.06
N ALA A 29 -39.81 15.29 19.10
CA ALA A 29 -40.90 16.20 18.72
C ALA A 29 -40.41 17.60 18.28
N SER A 30 -41.31 18.29 17.58
CA SER A 30 -41.28 19.66 17.04
C SER A 30 -40.37 20.72 17.67
N GLN A 31 -39.58 21.36 16.80
CA GLN A 31 -39.43 22.82 16.80
C GLN A 31 -39.22 23.31 15.36
N GLN A 32 -40.04 24.26 14.91
CA GLN A 32 -39.96 24.83 13.57
C GLN A 32 -38.82 25.85 13.50
N ILE A 33 -37.81 25.57 12.67
CA ILE A 33 -36.83 26.59 12.24
C ILE A 33 -36.68 26.47 10.71
N SER A 34 -36.90 27.59 10.03
CA SER A 34 -36.97 27.67 8.57
C SER A 34 -35.66 27.25 7.88
N PRO A 35 -35.71 26.55 6.73
CA PRO A 35 -34.51 26.08 6.04
C PRO A 35 -33.83 27.23 5.28
N LYS A 36 -32.95 27.98 5.94
CA LYS A 36 -31.88 28.69 5.22
C LYS A 36 -30.97 27.63 4.62
N LYS A 37 -30.94 27.52 3.29
CA LYS A 37 -30.03 26.64 2.55
C LYS A 37 -28.59 26.95 2.94
N SER A 38 -27.95 26.04 3.66
CA SER A 38 -26.49 26.05 3.79
C SER A 38 -25.90 25.62 2.44
N PRO A 39 -25.12 26.47 1.75
CA PRO A 39 -24.48 26.07 0.51
C PRO A 39 -23.26 25.19 0.82
N MET A 40 -23.34 23.92 0.42
CA MET A 40 -22.23 23.08 -0.06
C MET A 40 -20.89 23.27 0.69
N ASP A 41 -20.58 22.35 1.63
CA ASP A 41 -19.22 22.18 2.18
C ASP A 41 -18.32 21.57 1.07
N THR A 42 -17.95 22.39 0.09
CA THR A 42 -16.85 22.10 -0.86
C THR A 42 -15.53 22.31 -0.13
N ASP A 43 -14.55 21.43 -0.33
CA ASP A 43 -13.24 21.45 0.36
C ASP A 43 -12.45 22.77 0.16
N VAL A 44 -12.75 23.78 0.97
CA VAL A 44 -12.03 25.06 0.96
C VAL A 44 -10.74 24.92 1.77
N ILE A 45 -9.60 25.01 1.09
CA ILE A 45 -8.25 24.97 1.70
C ILE A 45 -8.08 26.01 2.83
N GLN A 46 -8.87 27.09 2.81
CA GLN A 46 -8.96 28.10 3.86
C GLN A 46 -10.43 28.36 4.23
N LYS A 47 -10.97 27.60 5.19
CA LYS A 47 -12.32 27.84 5.74
C LYS A 47 -12.35 29.17 6.50
N LEU A 48 -13.43 29.94 6.29
CA LEU A 48 -13.61 31.24 6.94
C LEU A 48 -13.78 31.06 8.46
N ALA A 49 -12.96 31.76 9.25
CA ALA A 49 -12.94 31.63 10.71
C ALA A 49 -13.95 32.54 11.44
N LEU A 50 -14.35 33.66 10.82
CA LEU A 50 -15.26 34.66 11.39
C LEU A 50 -16.36 34.96 10.37
N ALA A 51 -17.62 34.85 10.78
CA ALA A 51 -18.76 35.21 9.95
C ALA A 51 -18.92 36.74 9.94
N VAL A 52 -18.40 37.39 8.90
CA VAL A 52 -18.55 38.84 8.66
C VAL A 52 -19.05 39.04 7.24
N ASP A 53 -20.09 39.85 7.10
CA ASP A 53 -20.66 40.20 5.81
C ASP A 53 -19.71 41.10 5.01
N PRO A 54 -19.59 40.91 3.68
CA PRO A 54 -18.70 41.70 2.85
C PRO A 54 -19.08 43.19 2.85
N PRO A 55 -18.12 44.11 2.60
CA PRO A 55 -18.41 45.54 2.50
C PRO A 55 -19.34 45.85 1.33
N ASP A 56 -20.33 46.70 1.58
CA ASP A 56 -21.31 47.23 0.62
C ASP A 56 -20.67 48.17 -0.42
N GLU A 57 -21.44 48.57 -1.43
CA GLU A 57 -20.96 49.44 -2.52
C GLU A 57 -20.63 50.87 -2.05
N ASP A 58 -21.33 51.36 -1.01
CA ASP A 58 -21.12 52.68 -0.39
C ASP A 58 -20.06 52.69 0.74
N PHE A 59 -19.24 51.64 0.85
CA PHE A 59 -18.23 51.54 1.92
C PHE A 59 -17.12 52.60 1.80
N ASP A 60 -17.05 53.53 2.76
CA ASP A 60 -15.99 54.52 2.87
C ASP A 60 -14.69 53.90 3.43
N PRO A 61 -13.60 53.82 2.63
CA PRO A 61 -12.34 53.23 3.07
C PRO A 61 -11.48 54.19 3.91
N ASP A 62 -11.78 55.49 3.93
CA ASP A 62 -10.97 56.49 4.64
C ASP A 62 -11.45 56.68 6.09
N LEU A 63 -12.68 56.27 6.40
CA LEU A 63 -13.19 56.19 7.76
C LEU A 63 -12.37 55.22 8.63
N GLN A 64 -12.18 55.57 9.90
CA GLN A 64 -11.56 54.69 10.89
C GLN A 64 -12.60 53.71 11.44
N PRO A 65 -12.33 52.38 11.45
CA PRO A 65 -13.28 51.41 11.99
C PRO A 65 -13.33 51.52 13.52
N GLU A 66 -14.52 51.70 14.07
CA GLU A 66 -14.78 51.75 15.52
C GLU A 66 -15.07 50.36 16.10
N THR A 67 -15.46 49.40 15.25
CA THR A 67 -15.80 48.02 15.64
C THR A 67 -14.94 46.98 14.92
N GLY A 68 -14.87 45.77 15.50
CA GLY A 68 -14.13 44.64 14.91
C GLY A 68 -14.72 44.16 13.58
N GLU A 69 -16.03 44.26 13.39
CA GLU A 69 -16.71 43.90 12.13
C GLU A 69 -16.37 44.90 11.02
N GLN A 70 -16.45 46.21 11.30
CA GLN A 70 -16.00 47.26 10.37
C GLN A 70 -14.52 47.11 10.00
N TYR A 71 -13.67 46.75 10.96
CA TYR A 71 -12.25 46.45 10.70
C TYR A 71 -12.09 45.27 9.73
N LEU A 72 -12.84 44.18 9.93
CA LEU A 72 -12.79 43.02 9.05
C LEU A 72 -13.35 43.32 7.65
N GLN A 73 -14.40 44.14 7.55
CA GLN A 73 -14.90 44.67 6.27
C GLN A 73 -13.82 45.51 5.54
N LYS A 74 -13.11 46.38 6.28
CA LYS A 74 -11.99 47.16 5.74
C LYS A 74 -10.86 46.26 5.23
N VAL A 75 -10.47 45.23 5.99
CA VAL A 75 -9.46 44.24 5.56
C VAL A 75 -9.93 43.43 4.34
N MET A 76 -11.21 43.08 4.25
CA MET A 76 -11.79 42.41 3.07
C MET A 76 -11.76 43.33 1.83
N TYR A 77 -12.05 44.61 2.00
CA TYR A 77 -11.96 45.64 0.95
C TYR A 77 -10.50 45.84 0.47
N GLU A 78 -9.56 46.01 1.39
CA GLU A 78 -8.13 46.15 1.09
C GLU A 78 -7.57 44.90 0.38
N ARG A 79 -7.96 43.70 0.83
CA ARG A 79 -7.55 42.44 0.19
C ARG A 79 -8.01 42.34 -1.26
N LYS A 80 -9.17 42.89 -1.64
CA LYS A 80 -9.63 42.94 -3.04
C LYS A 80 -8.69 43.79 -3.94
N LYS A 81 -7.95 44.74 -3.36
CA LYS A 81 -6.95 45.57 -4.07
C LYS A 81 -5.57 44.90 -4.17
N CYS A 82 -5.30 43.88 -3.35
CA CYS A 82 -4.04 43.14 -3.40
C CYS A 82 -4.04 42.06 -4.51
N PRO A 83 -2.94 41.90 -5.27
CA PRO A 83 -2.83 40.83 -6.25
C PRO A 83 -2.83 39.45 -5.58
N SER A 84 -3.66 38.52 -6.07
CA SER A 84 -3.82 37.18 -5.48
C SER A 84 -2.55 36.32 -5.52
N VAL A 85 -1.61 36.59 -6.43
CA VAL A 85 -0.33 35.91 -6.55
C VAL A 85 0.75 36.94 -6.90
N VAL A 86 1.84 36.95 -6.12
CA VAL A 86 3.01 37.81 -6.37
C VAL A 86 4.22 36.93 -6.65
N VAL A 87 4.77 37.01 -7.86
CA VAL A 87 5.95 36.24 -8.27
C VAL A 87 7.21 37.10 -8.12
N VAL A 88 7.96 36.88 -7.04
CA VAL A 88 9.26 37.53 -6.83
C VAL A 88 10.36 36.72 -7.52
N ARG A 89 11.12 37.36 -8.43
CA ARG A 89 12.29 36.73 -9.05
C ARG A 89 13.48 36.76 -8.07
N PRO A 90 13.99 35.60 -7.61
CA PRO A 90 15.12 35.58 -6.67
C PRO A 90 16.42 36.05 -7.35
N SER A 91 17.25 36.76 -6.58
CA SER A 91 18.53 37.29 -7.06
C SER A 91 19.51 36.16 -7.44
N PRO A 92 20.47 36.40 -8.37
CA PRO A 92 21.36 35.36 -8.88
C PRO A 92 22.12 34.60 -7.78
N LYS A 93 22.57 35.34 -6.75
CA LYS A 93 23.28 34.78 -5.58
C LYS A 93 22.47 33.73 -4.80
N ARG A 94 21.13 33.82 -4.81
CA ARG A 94 20.24 32.88 -4.11
C ARG A 94 19.90 31.64 -4.96
N ARG A 95 20.03 31.72 -6.29
CA ARG A 95 19.74 30.61 -7.22
C ARG A 95 20.80 29.52 -7.18
N LEU A 96 22.07 29.91 -6.99
CA LEU A 96 23.22 29.00 -6.92
C LEU A 96 23.23 28.08 -5.68
N GLN A 97 22.51 28.47 -4.61
CA GLN A 97 22.39 27.68 -3.38
C GLN A 97 21.35 26.55 -3.47
N ALA A 98 20.51 26.53 -4.52
CA ALA A 98 19.36 25.65 -4.64
C ALA A 98 19.64 24.48 -5.61
N SER A 99 20.75 23.76 -5.42
CA SER A 99 20.98 22.49 -6.12
C SER A 99 20.28 21.37 -5.35
N GLY A 100 19.01 21.13 -5.66
CA GLY A 100 18.26 20.02 -5.07
C GLY A 100 18.86 18.67 -5.51
N SER A 101 18.98 17.72 -4.57
CA SER A 101 19.42 16.36 -4.90
C SER A 101 18.41 15.74 -5.87
N GLY A 102 18.86 15.45 -7.09
CA GLY A 102 18.00 14.85 -8.12
C GLY A 102 17.61 13.44 -7.70
N ILE A 103 16.31 13.17 -7.62
CA ILE A 103 15.80 11.80 -7.43
C ILE A 103 16.20 11.00 -8.68
N VAL A 104 17.20 10.14 -8.55
CA VAL A 104 17.53 9.17 -9.60
C VAL A 104 16.39 8.15 -9.63
N PRO A 105 15.65 8.00 -10.74
CA PRO A 105 14.62 6.98 -10.83
C PRO A 105 15.25 5.60 -10.66
N ALA A 106 14.58 4.70 -9.94
CA ALA A 106 15.04 3.33 -9.74
C ALA A 106 15.39 2.68 -11.09
N SER A 107 16.50 1.96 -11.14
CA SER A 107 17.12 1.52 -12.38
C SER A 107 16.17 0.65 -13.21
N SER A 108 16.08 0.92 -14.52
CA SER A 108 15.34 0.05 -15.42
C SER A 108 15.96 -1.34 -15.42
N VAL A 109 15.12 -2.37 -15.22
CA VAL A 109 15.51 -3.79 -15.31
C VAL A 109 16.07 -4.07 -16.71
N ARG A 110 17.40 -4.09 -16.82
CA ARG A 110 18.09 -4.40 -18.08
C ARG A 110 18.37 -5.90 -18.11
N ASN A 111 17.82 -6.57 -19.13
CA ASN A 111 18.17 -7.97 -19.40
C ASN A 111 19.69 -8.08 -19.65
N ARG A 112 20.39 -8.88 -18.83
CA ARG A 112 21.84 -9.11 -18.90
C ARG A 112 22.23 -10.31 -19.77
N ALA A 113 21.26 -11.09 -20.28
CA ALA A 113 21.52 -12.28 -21.07
C ALA A 113 22.17 -11.97 -22.43
N HIS A 114 22.99 -12.89 -22.92
CA HIS A 114 23.56 -12.81 -24.26
C HIS A 114 22.44 -12.80 -25.32
N ARG A 115 22.61 -12.07 -26.43
CA ARG A 115 21.54 -11.85 -27.43
C ARG A 115 20.93 -13.13 -28.00
N MET A 116 21.69 -14.23 -28.06
CA MET A 116 21.22 -15.54 -28.53
C MET A 116 20.36 -16.31 -27.52
N LEU A 117 20.33 -15.88 -26.25
CA LEU A 117 19.50 -16.45 -25.19
C LEU A 117 18.25 -15.61 -24.90
N ILE A 118 18.05 -14.50 -25.63
CA ILE A 118 16.82 -13.71 -25.53
C ILE A 118 15.70 -14.50 -26.24
N PRO A 119 14.56 -14.77 -25.57
CA PRO A 119 13.47 -15.53 -26.18
C PRO A 119 12.86 -14.78 -27.36
N THR A 120 12.24 -15.53 -28.29
CA THR A 120 11.49 -14.94 -29.40
C THR A 120 10.15 -14.38 -28.91
N LYS A 121 9.56 -13.46 -29.69
CA LYS A 121 8.31 -12.79 -29.30
C LYS A 121 7.12 -13.73 -29.26
N GLU A 122 7.12 -14.78 -30.07
CA GLU A 122 6.12 -15.83 -30.12
C GLU A 122 6.20 -16.71 -28.85
N TRP A 123 7.42 -16.99 -28.37
CA TRP A 123 7.63 -17.72 -27.13
C TRP A 123 7.21 -16.88 -25.91
N GLU A 124 7.57 -15.60 -25.88
CA GLU A 124 7.12 -14.65 -24.85
C GLU A 124 5.59 -14.59 -24.76
N ALA A 125 4.90 -14.43 -25.90
CA ALA A 125 3.45 -14.44 -25.97
C ALA A 125 2.83 -15.76 -25.47
N MET A 126 3.39 -16.90 -25.86
CA MET A 126 2.94 -18.23 -25.41
C MET A 126 3.06 -18.39 -23.88
N GLN A 127 4.15 -17.92 -23.28
CA GLN A 127 4.34 -18.02 -21.83
C GLN A 127 3.44 -17.06 -21.05
N ILE A 128 3.20 -15.85 -21.57
CA ILE A 128 2.21 -14.91 -21.00
C ILE A 128 0.81 -15.54 -21.01
N GLN A 129 0.41 -16.19 -22.10
CA GLN A 129 -0.88 -16.88 -22.19
C GLN A 129 -0.98 -18.01 -21.16
N LYS A 130 0.00 -18.93 -21.12
CA LYS A 130 0.01 -20.05 -20.16
C LYS A 130 -0.01 -19.57 -18.71
N PHE A 131 0.66 -18.47 -18.40
CA PHE A 131 0.65 -17.87 -17.08
C PHE A 131 -0.73 -17.27 -16.72
N ALA A 132 -1.44 -16.68 -17.68
CA ALA A 132 -2.81 -16.21 -17.48
C ALA A 132 -3.77 -17.38 -17.20
N GLU A 133 -3.74 -18.44 -18.01
CA GLU A 133 -4.54 -19.66 -17.82
C GLU A 133 -4.30 -20.31 -16.44
N LEU A 134 -3.04 -20.33 -15.99
CA LEU A 134 -2.68 -20.80 -14.65
C LEU A 134 -3.23 -19.90 -13.54
N ARG A 135 -3.17 -18.57 -13.70
CA ARG A 135 -3.75 -17.61 -12.73
C ARG A 135 -5.26 -17.75 -12.61
N ASP A 136 -5.96 -17.97 -13.71
CA ASP A 136 -7.41 -18.21 -13.71
C ASP A 136 -7.74 -19.52 -13.00
N THR A 137 -6.95 -20.57 -13.25
CA THR A 137 -7.07 -21.87 -12.55
C THR A 137 -6.86 -21.74 -11.03
N ILE A 138 -5.81 -21.02 -10.60
CA ILE A 138 -5.52 -20.72 -9.18
C ILE A 138 -6.66 -19.90 -8.55
N THR A 139 -7.23 -18.95 -9.29
CA THR A 139 -8.37 -18.15 -8.85
C THR A 139 -9.64 -19.01 -8.69
N GLY A 140 -9.86 -19.95 -9.61
CA GLY A 140 -10.90 -20.97 -9.50
C GLY A 140 -10.78 -21.81 -8.22
N TYR A 141 -9.57 -22.26 -7.87
CA TYR A 141 -9.35 -22.98 -6.61
C TYR A 141 -9.67 -22.14 -5.37
N ARG A 142 -9.27 -20.86 -5.33
CA ARG A 142 -9.56 -19.93 -4.23
C ARG A 142 -11.06 -19.65 -4.06
N ASN A 143 -11.80 -19.60 -5.16
CA ASN A 143 -13.24 -19.37 -5.18
C ASN A 143 -14.07 -20.65 -4.96
N SER A 144 -13.43 -21.83 -4.91
CA SER A 144 -14.13 -23.09 -4.71
C SER A 144 -14.69 -23.23 -3.29
N ALA A 145 -15.87 -23.85 -3.14
CA ALA A 145 -16.48 -24.11 -1.83
C ALA A 145 -15.58 -24.97 -0.91
N GLN A 146 -14.67 -25.75 -1.50
CA GLN A 146 -13.71 -26.61 -0.78
C GLN A 146 -12.42 -25.88 -0.37
N TYR A 147 -12.23 -24.59 -0.71
CA TYR A 147 -10.99 -23.86 -0.42
C TYR A 147 -10.66 -23.85 1.07
N GLN A 148 -11.64 -23.53 1.92
CA GLN A 148 -11.47 -23.47 3.39
C GLN A 148 -11.16 -24.85 4.00
N GLU A 149 -11.77 -25.92 3.47
CA GLU A 149 -11.51 -27.29 3.94
C GLU A 149 -10.09 -27.76 3.55
N ASN A 150 -9.67 -27.51 2.31
CA ASN A 150 -8.32 -27.84 1.84
C ASN A 150 -7.25 -27.03 2.59
N LEU A 151 -7.56 -25.78 2.96
CA LEU A 151 -6.69 -24.94 3.79
C LEU A 151 -6.50 -25.56 5.18
N GLN A 152 -7.58 -25.98 5.86
CA GLN A 152 -7.48 -26.62 7.18
C GLN A 152 -6.77 -27.99 7.16
N ARG A 153 -6.86 -28.73 6.04
CA ARG A 153 -6.11 -29.99 5.84
C ARG A 153 -4.60 -29.75 5.62
N THR A 154 -4.18 -28.54 5.27
CA THR A 154 -2.77 -28.21 5.00
C THR A 154 -2.04 -27.90 6.32
N GLN A 155 -1.50 -28.94 6.96
CA GLN A 155 -0.77 -28.84 8.24
C GLN A 155 0.67 -28.29 8.10
N ILE A 156 0.92 -27.38 7.15
CA ILE A 156 2.26 -26.85 6.86
C ILE A 156 2.33 -25.43 7.38
N PHE A 157 3.16 -25.21 8.40
CA PHE A 157 3.44 -23.90 8.96
C PHE A 157 4.80 -23.40 8.47
N LEU A 158 4.77 -22.37 7.62
CA LEU A 158 5.98 -21.71 7.12
C LEU A 158 6.35 -20.54 8.04
N CYS A 159 7.56 -20.58 8.60
CA CYS A 159 8.08 -19.56 9.50
C CYS A 159 8.76 -18.43 8.71
N PHE A 160 7.98 -17.42 8.28
CA PHE A 160 8.50 -16.28 7.51
C PHE A 160 9.37 -15.32 8.33
N GLU A 161 9.34 -15.42 9.67
CA GLU A 161 10.21 -14.65 10.57
C GLU A 161 11.64 -15.21 10.62
N ASN A 162 11.82 -16.52 10.36
CA ASN A 162 13.12 -17.18 10.43
C ASN A 162 13.62 -17.59 9.03
N ARG A 163 14.44 -16.72 8.44
CA ARG A 163 15.08 -16.89 7.13
C ARG A 163 15.79 -18.24 6.94
N LYS A 164 16.36 -18.83 8.00
CA LYS A 164 17.06 -20.13 7.91
C LYS A 164 16.08 -21.30 7.78
N GLN A 165 14.99 -21.30 8.56
CA GLN A 165 13.95 -22.32 8.47
C GLN A 165 13.18 -22.22 7.14
N LEU A 166 12.95 -20.98 6.65
CA LEU A 166 12.34 -20.77 5.33
C LEU A 166 13.24 -21.31 4.20
N HIS A 167 14.55 -21.04 4.25
CA HIS A 167 15.53 -21.60 3.31
C HIS A 167 15.54 -23.13 3.32
N GLU A 168 15.69 -23.73 4.51
CA GLU A 168 15.72 -25.19 4.68
C GLU A 168 14.42 -25.84 4.20
N TYR A 169 13.27 -25.18 4.38
CA TYR A 169 12.01 -25.67 3.83
C TYR A 169 12.01 -25.63 2.30
N CYS A 170 12.29 -24.49 1.68
CA CYS A 170 12.20 -24.33 0.23
C CYS A 170 13.27 -25.17 -0.52
N ALA A 171 14.47 -25.33 0.04
CA ALA A 171 15.51 -26.17 -0.56
C ALA A 171 15.16 -27.67 -0.56
N ASN A 172 14.37 -28.15 0.41
CA ASN A 172 14.05 -29.57 0.58
C ASN A 172 12.63 -29.97 0.14
N ASN A 173 11.77 -29.02 -0.24
CA ASN A 173 10.37 -29.27 -0.59
C ASN A 173 10.01 -28.57 -1.91
N GLN A 174 9.02 -29.08 -2.64
CA GLN A 174 8.45 -28.42 -3.84
C GLN A 174 7.27 -27.51 -3.48
N PRO A 175 6.99 -26.44 -4.24
CA PRO A 175 5.85 -25.55 -4.00
C PRO A 175 4.53 -26.16 -4.48
N PHE A 176 4.06 -27.19 -3.80
CA PHE A 176 2.74 -27.75 -4.12
C PHE A 176 1.67 -26.66 -4.04
N VAL A 177 0.73 -26.64 -4.99
CA VAL A 177 -0.36 -25.65 -5.07
C VAL A 177 -1.10 -25.49 -3.74
N ARG A 178 -1.30 -26.58 -2.98
CA ARG A 178 -1.91 -26.55 -1.63
C ARG A 178 -1.14 -25.66 -0.63
N ILE A 179 0.19 -25.62 -0.72
CA ILE A 179 1.07 -24.79 0.13
C ILE A 179 0.98 -23.34 -0.35
N LEU A 180 1.18 -23.08 -1.64
CA LEU A 180 1.09 -21.71 -2.19
C LEU A 180 -0.28 -21.07 -1.93
N LEU A 181 -1.36 -21.86 -1.99
CA LEU A 181 -2.72 -21.43 -1.66
C LEU A 181 -2.97 -21.19 -0.17
N SER A 182 -2.12 -21.72 0.73
CA SER A 182 -2.20 -21.48 2.18
C SER A 182 -1.37 -20.29 2.66
N ILE A 183 -0.49 -19.74 1.83
CA ILE A 183 0.34 -18.57 2.15
C ILE A 183 -0.51 -17.29 2.01
N PRO A 184 -0.65 -16.46 3.08
CA PRO A 184 -1.29 -15.15 2.97
C PRO A 184 -0.48 -14.19 2.09
N GLN A 185 -1.15 -13.24 1.42
CA GLN A 185 -0.51 -12.31 0.47
C GLN A 185 0.77 -11.63 1.01
N ARG A 186 0.73 -11.09 2.24
CA ARG A 186 1.89 -10.49 2.92
C ARG A 186 3.09 -11.44 3.03
N ASN A 187 2.83 -12.72 3.28
CA ASN A 187 3.88 -13.71 3.45
C ASN A 187 4.44 -14.18 2.09
N LEU A 188 3.61 -14.13 1.04
CA LEU A 188 4.04 -14.35 -0.34
C LEU A 188 4.95 -13.21 -0.84
N GLU A 189 4.66 -11.97 -0.44
CA GLU A 189 5.54 -10.81 -0.70
C GLU A 189 6.90 -10.98 0.00
N ILE A 190 6.92 -11.35 1.28
CA ILE A 190 8.15 -11.67 2.03
C ILE A 190 8.92 -12.83 1.40
N LEU A 191 8.21 -13.84 0.85
CA LEU A 191 8.84 -14.95 0.14
C LEU A 191 9.49 -14.49 -1.18
N LEU A 192 8.82 -13.65 -1.96
CA LEU A 192 9.39 -13.12 -3.20
C LEU A 192 10.61 -12.23 -2.94
N GLU A 193 10.57 -11.41 -1.88
CA GLU A 193 11.72 -10.62 -1.43
C GLU A 193 12.87 -11.53 -0.97
N TYR A 194 12.57 -12.57 -0.18
CA TYR A 194 13.53 -13.61 0.21
C TYR A 194 14.24 -14.25 -1.00
N LEU A 195 13.46 -14.69 -2.00
CA LEU A 195 13.99 -15.37 -3.20
C LEU A 195 14.84 -14.40 -4.03
N PHE A 196 14.42 -13.14 -4.15
CA PHE A 196 15.14 -12.10 -4.89
C PHE A 196 16.47 -11.69 -4.22
N GLU A 197 16.50 -11.55 -2.90
CA GLU A 197 17.74 -11.30 -2.16
C GLU A 197 18.71 -12.47 -2.27
N TRP A 198 18.21 -13.71 -2.17
CA TRP A 198 19.04 -14.91 -2.31
C TRP A 198 19.65 -15.03 -3.72
N LEU A 199 18.86 -14.78 -4.77
CA LEU A 199 19.33 -14.73 -6.17
C LEU A 199 20.41 -13.66 -6.42
N GLN A 200 20.49 -12.61 -5.60
CA GLN A 200 21.58 -11.64 -5.67
C GLN A 200 22.81 -12.08 -4.87
N GLY A 201 22.64 -12.69 -3.70
CA GLY A 201 23.73 -13.12 -2.80
C GLY A 201 24.65 -14.19 -3.37
N ASP A 202 24.12 -15.11 -4.19
CA ASP A 202 24.92 -16.10 -4.94
C ASP A 202 25.88 -15.44 -5.96
N GLY A 203 25.62 -14.19 -6.37
CA GLY A 203 26.41 -13.47 -7.36
C GLY A 203 27.67 -12.76 -6.84
N GLU A 204 27.76 -12.49 -5.53
CA GLU A 204 28.86 -11.70 -4.93
C GLU A 204 29.90 -12.57 -4.19
N SER A 205 29.63 -13.85 -3.99
CA SER A 205 30.43 -14.74 -3.12
C SER A 205 31.50 -15.59 -3.84
N GLN A 206 31.72 -15.40 -5.15
CA GLN A 206 32.67 -16.20 -5.96
C GLN A 206 33.52 -15.36 -6.92
N GLN A 207 34.07 -14.24 -6.46
CA GLN A 207 35.06 -13.46 -7.23
C GLN A 207 36.48 -13.46 -6.63
N GLU A 208 36.84 -14.52 -5.91
CA GLU A 208 38.25 -14.87 -5.66
C GLU A 208 38.54 -16.33 -6.08
N GLU A 209 39.43 -16.45 -7.05
CA GLU A 209 40.26 -17.61 -7.42
C GLU A 209 39.70 -19.06 -7.29
N THR A 210 39.23 -19.63 -8.40
CA THR A 210 39.92 -20.71 -9.16
C THR A 210 38.95 -21.39 -10.14
N GLY A 211 39.47 -21.96 -11.24
CA GLY A 211 38.65 -22.62 -12.25
C GLY A 211 38.07 -23.95 -11.77
N GLY A 212 36.77 -24.01 -11.52
CA GLY A 212 36.04 -25.24 -11.16
C GLY A 212 34.56 -25.18 -11.53
N THR A 213 34.11 -26.09 -12.38
CA THR A 213 32.74 -26.13 -12.92
C THR A 213 31.72 -26.68 -11.90
N VAL A 214 31.51 -26.00 -10.77
CA VAL A 214 30.61 -26.46 -9.70
C VAL A 214 29.82 -25.31 -9.05
N ALA A 215 28.86 -24.73 -9.76
CA ALA A 215 27.91 -23.75 -9.21
C ALA A 215 26.44 -23.97 -9.62
N ALA A 216 26.13 -24.88 -10.56
CA ALA A 216 24.76 -25.09 -11.04
C ALA A 216 23.85 -25.85 -10.06
N ALA A 217 24.41 -26.72 -9.22
CA ALA A 217 23.63 -27.63 -8.37
C ALA A 217 23.02 -26.97 -7.11
N SER A 218 23.55 -25.83 -6.66
CA SER A 218 23.10 -25.18 -5.41
C SER A 218 21.78 -24.41 -5.57
N SER A 219 21.46 -24.00 -6.80
CA SER A 219 20.34 -23.10 -7.10
C SER A 219 19.23 -23.77 -7.91
N GLU A 220 19.33 -25.07 -8.22
CA GLU A 220 18.32 -25.77 -9.02
C GLU A 220 16.94 -25.81 -8.31
N TRP A 221 16.92 -25.94 -6.99
CA TRP A 221 15.68 -25.89 -6.19
C TRP A 221 14.91 -24.58 -6.34
N ILE A 222 15.60 -23.44 -6.59
CA ILE A 222 14.91 -22.14 -6.71
C ILE A 222 14.16 -22.03 -8.04
N THR A 223 14.59 -22.73 -9.09
CA THR A 223 13.84 -22.80 -10.35
C THR A 223 12.57 -23.63 -10.23
N GLN A 224 12.40 -24.33 -9.11
CA GLN A 224 11.20 -25.09 -8.79
C GLN A 224 10.20 -24.25 -7.98
N TRP A 225 10.58 -23.10 -7.39
CA TRP A 225 9.77 -22.23 -6.50
C TRP A 225 9.29 -20.92 -7.15
#